data_AF-A0A3A8JBT1-F1
#
_entry.id   AF-A0A3A8JBT1-F1
#
_cell.length_a   1.000
_cell.length_b   1.000
_cell.length_c   1.000
_cell.angle_alpha   90.00
_cell.angle_beta   90.00
_cell.angle_gamma   90.00
#
_symmetry.space_group_name_H-M   'P 1'
#
loop_
_entity.id
_entity.type
_entity.pdbx_description
1 polymer ?
#
loop_
_entity_poly.entity_id
_entity_poly.type
_entity_poly.pdbx_seq_one_letter_code
_entity_poly.pdbx_strand_id
1 'polypeptide(L)'
;MQPDLDLLSALDAPRLAAGLLTIKEVLALASSGNVIFDPFSVLISRHARIGQGNVFHPCVTLTCAPTAELRLGDRNVFHTGTLLAAETGPLLIGNGNQFGEGGFTAKANSAGARIVIGDGGRYLGGASVFGQTELGSGTQVLGAITVDGCSLAGGAAFSDPDPDRRAAVLKGSGTARRLVVGVGQVIAGSGTFRLEDAKPQSFFHPKAAP
;
A
#
# COMPACT_ATOMS: atom_id res chain seq x y z
N MET A 1 -37.85 -8.94 -19.97
CA MET A 1 -36.44 -8.62 -19.67
C MET A 1 -36.44 -7.78 -18.41
N GLN A 2 -35.91 -8.29 -17.30
CA GLN A 2 -35.87 -7.53 -16.04
C GLN A 2 -34.70 -6.53 -16.12
N PRO A 3 -34.95 -5.21 -16.06
CA PRO A 3 -33.94 -4.18 -16.33
C PRO A 3 -32.71 -4.24 -15.40
N ASP A 4 -32.87 -4.72 -14.17
CA ASP A 4 -31.80 -4.77 -13.17
C ASP A 4 -30.73 -5.85 -13.48
N LEU A 5 -31.14 -6.97 -14.10
CA LEU A 5 -30.23 -8.04 -14.54
C LEU A 5 -29.39 -7.61 -15.76
N ASP A 6 -29.95 -6.73 -16.60
CA ASP A 6 -29.28 -6.19 -17.78
C ASP A 6 -28.15 -5.22 -17.38
N LEU A 7 -28.41 -4.35 -16.39
CA LEU A 7 -27.40 -3.41 -15.88
C LEU A 7 -26.21 -4.10 -15.23
N LEU A 8 -26.44 -5.04 -14.30
CA LEU A 8 -25.34 -5.75 -13.64
C LEU A 8 -24.50 -6.56 -14.63
N SER A 9 -25.16 -7.21 -15.59
CA SER A 9 -24.46 -7.94 -16.65
C SER A 9 -23.60 -7.01 -17.52
N ALA A 10 -24.11 -5.82 -17.86
CA ALA A 10 -23.37 -4.81 -18.61
C ALA A 10 -22.15 -4.28 -17.84
N LEU A 11 -22.26 -4.13 -16.52
CA LEU A 11 -21.16 -3.69 -15.65
C LEU A 11 -20.13 -4.79 -15.38
N ASP A 12 -20.57 -6.05 -15.33
CA ASP A 12 -19.70 -7.21 -15.08
C ASP A 12 -18.96 -7.66 -16.35
N ALA A 13 -19.52 -7.46 -17.54
CA ALA A 13 -18.87 -7.83 -18.80
C ALA A 13 -17.43 -7.27 -18.95
N PRO A 14 -17.15 -5.96 -18.77
CA PRO A 14 -15.79 -5.45 -18.83
C PRO A 14 -14.91 -5.93 -17.66
N ARG A 15 -15.50 -6.17 -16.47
CA ARG A 15 -14.76 -6.72 -15.31
C ARG A 15 -14.24 -8.12 -15.63
N LEU A 16 -15.11 -8.99 -16.13
CA LEU A 16 -14.77 -10.36 -16.50
C LEU A 16 -13.71 -10.39 -17.61
N ALA A 17 -13.86 -9.55 -18.64
CA ALA A 17 -12.88 -9.44 -19.73
C ALA A 17 -11.48 -9.01 -19.23
N ALA A 18 -11.42 -8.21 -18.17
CA ALA A 18 -10.17 -7.78 -17.53
C ALA A 18 -9.68 -8.72 -16.42
N GLY A 19 -10.31 -9.88 -16.21
CA GLY A 19 -9.94 -10.82 -15.14
C GLY A 19 -10.27 -10.31 -13.72
N LEU A 20 -11.15 -9.32 -13.60
CA LEU A 20 -11.60 -8.77 -12.32
C LEU A 20 -12.78 -9.59 -11.75
N LEU A 21 -13.05 -9.35 -10.47
CA LEU A 21 -14.26 -9.79 -9.78
C LEU A 21 -15.48 -9.03 -10.30
N THR A 22 -16.59 -9.74 -10.42
CA THR A 22 -17.93 -9.17 -10.62
C THR A 22 -18.35 -8.34 -9.41
N ILE A 23 -19.37 -7.49 -9.56
CA ILE A 23 -19.93 -6.71 -8.46
C ILE A 23 -20.43 -7.63 -7.34
N LYS A 24 -21.05 -8.77 -7.69
CA LYS A 24 -21.52 -9.76 -6.71
C LYS A 24 -20.36 -10.38 -5.92
N GLU A 25 -19.25 -10.69 -6.56
CA GLU A 25 -18.05 -11.21 -5.89
C GLU A 25 -17.39 -10.16 -4.99
N VAL A 26 -17.36 -8.90 -5.41
CA VAL A 26 -16.91 -7.78 -4.55
C VAL A 26 -17.81 -7.66 -3.32
N LEU A 27 -19.14 -7.72 -3.47
CA LEU A 27 -20.08 -7.72 -2.35
C LEU A 27 -19.90 -8.93 -1.41
N ALA A 28 -19.51 -10.08 -1.94
CA ALA A 28 -19.21 -11.26 -1.13
C ALA A 28 -18.00 -11.03 -0.21
N LEU A 29 -16.98 -10.26 -0.63
CA LEU A 29 -15.86 -9.86 0.23
C LEU A 29 -16.32 -8.99 1.40
N ALA A 30 -17.34 -8.14 1.21
CA ALA A 30 -17.91 -7.36 2.29
C ALA A 30 -18.67 -8.26 3.29
N SER A 31 -19.42 -9.23 2.75
CA SER A 31 -20.13 -10.23 3.56
C SER A 31 -19.18 -11.14 4.37
N SER A 32 -17.92 -11.28 3.94
CA SER A 32 -16.87 -12.02 4.66
C SER A 32 -16.08 -11.16 5.66
N GLY A 33 -16.57 -9.97 6.00
CA GLY A 33 -16.01 -9.13 7.07
C GLY A 33 -15.13 -7.96 6.62
N ASN A 34 -15.05 -7.67 5.31
CA ASN A 34 -14.44 -6.42 4.83
C ASN A 34 -15.48 -5.30 4.75
N VAL A 35 -15.03 -4.05 4.72
CA VAL A 35 -15.87 -2.88 4.46
C VAL A 35 -15.56 -2.37 3.07
N ILE A 36 -16.56 -2.30 2.19
CA ILE A 36 -16.42 -1.80 0.82
C ILE A 36 -17.49 -0.72 0.63
N PHE A 37 -17.06 0.55 0.62
CA PHE A 37 -17.99 1.68 0.57
C PHE A 37 -18.66 1.85 -0.80
N ASP A 38 -18.00 1.43 -1.88
CA ASP A 38 -18.55 1.49 -3.23
C ASP A 38 -18.10 0.26 -4.06
N PRO A 39 -18.91 -0.80 -4.09
CA PRO A 39 -18.62 -2.00 -4.87
C PRO A 39 -18.55 -1.78 -6.39
N PHE A 40 -19.09 -0.67 -6.90
CA PHE A 40 -19.12 -0.40 -8.34
C PHE A 40 -17.80 0.20 -8.83
N SER A 41 -17.15 1.07 -8.05
CA SER A 41 -15.86 1.69 -8.42
C SER A 41 -14.63 0.92 -7.98
N VAL A 42 -14.74 -0.02 -7.03
CA VAL A 42 -13.62 -0.86 -6.60
C VAL A 42 -13.36 -1.97 -7.60
N LEU A 43 -12.12 -2.06 -8.10
CA LEU A 43 -11.69 -3.06 -9.08
C LEU A 43 -10.70 -4.01 -8.42
N ILE A 44 -11.05 -5.29 -8.33
CA ILE A 44 -10.21 -6.32 -7.68
C ILE A 44 -10.01 -7.47 -8.65
N SER A 45 -8.75 -7.83 -8.91
CA SER A 45 -8.40 -9.03 -9.68
C SER A 45 -8.87 -10.29 -8.98
N ARG A 46 -9.40 -11.25 -9.76
CA ARG A 46 -9.74 -12.58 -9.25
C ARG A 46 -8.54 -13.37 -8.70
N HIS A 47 -7.33 -12.95 -9.07
CA HIS A 47 -6.08 -13.58 -8.64
C HIS A 47 -5.53 -12.97 -7.34
N ALA A 48 -6.13 -11.88 -6.85
CA ALA A 48 -5.73 -11.27 -5.59
C ALA A 48 -6.24 -12.09 -4.40
N ARG A 49 -5.38 -12.28 -3.40
CA ARG A 49 -5.75 -12.90 -2.12
C ARG A 49 -5.96 -11.80 -1.09
N ILE A 50 -7.18 -11.69 -0.59
CA ILE A 50 -7.61 -10.60 0.30
C ILE A 50 -7.88 -11.19 1.69
N GLY A 51 -7.24 -10.62 2.71
CA GLY A 51 -7.56 -10.90 4.11
C GLY A 51 -8.91 -10.32 4.56
N GLN A 52 -9.13 -10.27 5.87
CA GLN A 52 -10.38 -9.83 6.49
C GLN A 52 -10.25 -8.48 7.21
N GLY A 53 -11.39 -7.83 7.45
CA GLY A 53 -11.44 -6.56 8.17
C GLY A 53 -10.81 -5.39 7.39
N ASN A 54 -10.45 -5.57 6.12
CA ASN A 54 -9.92 -4.50 5.29
C ASN A 54 -11.03 -3.49 4.97
N VAL A 55 -10.64 -2.23 4.81
CA VAL A 55 -11.53 -1.13 4.43
C VAL A 55 -11.12 -0.62 3.06
N PHE A 56 -12.04 -0.69 2.10
CA PHE A 56 -11.87 -0.22 0.74
C PHE A 56 -12.76 1.01 0.49
N HIS A 57 -12.11 2.16 0.34
CA HIS A 57 -12.77 3.37 -0.14
C HIS A 57 -13.04 3.29 -1.65
N PRO A 58 -13.88 4.19 -2.21
CA PRO A 58 -14.16 4.22 -3.64
C PRO A 58 -12.90 4.36 -4.50
N CYS A 59 -12.93 3.82 -5.72
CA CYS A 59 -11.83 3.87 -6.70
C CYS A 59 -10.50 3.26 -6.24
N VAL A 60 -10.52 2.25 -5.36
CA VAL A 60 -9.36 1.37 -5.11
C VAL A 60 -9.23 0.36 -6.23
N THR A 61 -8.02 0.19 -6.76
CA THR A 61 -7.73 -0.75 -7.86
C THR A 61 -6.64 -1.73 -7.46
N LEU A 62 -6.95 -3.03 -7.52
CA LEU A 62 -6.06 -4.14 -7.22
C LEU A 62 -5.94 -5.03 -8.45
N THR A 63 -4.84 -4.95 -9.19
CA THR A 63 -4.57 -5.80 -10.35
C THR A 63 -3.51 -6.86 -10.03
N CYS A 64 -3.74 -8.07 -10.52
CA CYS A 64 -2.83 -9.19 -10.35
C CYS A 64 -2.86 -10.04 -11.62
N ALA A 65 -1.71 -10.18 -12.27
CA ALA A 65 -1.53 -11.10 -13.37
C ALA A 65 -1.67 -12.56 -12.87
N PRO A 66 -2.13 -13.50 -13.70
CA PRO A 66 -2.30 -14.90 -13.29
C PRO A 66 -1.00 -15.59 -12.83
N THR A 67 0.15 -15.11 -13.30
CA THR A 67 1.49 -15.62 -12.98
C THR A 67 2.17 -14.87 -11.83
N ALA A 68 1.56 -13.79 -11.34
CA ALA A 68 2.07 -12.98 -10.25
C ALA A 68 1.33 -13.31 -8.94
N GLU A 69 1.77 -12.68 -7.85
CA GLU A 69 1.12 -12.80 -6.55
C GLU A 69 0.78 -11.43 -5.99
N LEU A 70 -0.51 -11.19 -5.72
CA LEU A 70 -0.99 -10.09 -4.90
C LEU A 70 -1.63 -10.67 -3.64
N ARG A 71 -1.01 -10.43 -2.50
CA ARG A 71 -1.51 -10.89 -1.20
C ARG A 71 -1.65 -9.72 -0.24
N LEU A 72 -2.85 -9.52 0.28
CA LEU A 72 -3.16 -8.53 1.30
C LEU A 72 -3.51 -9.25 2.60
N GLY A 73 -2.87 -8.85 3.70
CA GLY A 73 -3.27 -9.25 5.04
C GLY A 73 -4.57 -8.59 5.49
N ASP A 74 -4.75 -8.52 6.80
CA ASP A 74 -5.98 -8.12 7.45
C ASP A 74 -5.95 -6.64 7.88
N ARG A 75 -7.14 -6.05 8.02
CA ARG A 75 -7.34 -4.74 8.68
C ARG A 75 -6.55 -3.58 8.05
N ASN A 76 -6.20 -3.67 6.78
CA ASN A 76 -5.63 -2.55 6.04
C ASN A 76 -6.73 -1.55 5.65
N VAL A 77 -6.37 -0.28 5.53
CA VAL A 77 -7.24 0.79 5.03
C VAL A 77 -6.69 1.31 3.72
N PHE A 78 -7.47 1.14 2.66
CA PHE A 78 -7.15 1.60 1.32
C PHE A 78 -8.02 2.81 0.99
N HIS A 79 -7.43 4.00 1.05
CA HIS A 79 -8.12 5.23 0.64
C HIS A 79 -8.24 5.33 -0.88
N THR A 80 -9.14 6.20 -1.32
CA THR A 80 -9.39 6.50 -2.74
C THR A 80 -8.11 6.81 -3.50
N GLY A 81 -7.99 6.25 -4.71
CA GLY A 81 -6.79 6.38 -5.54
C GLY A 81 -5.65 5.44 -5.16
N THR A 82 -5.88 4.48 -4.26
CA THR A 82 -4.92 3.39 -4.05
C THR A 82 -4.92 2.44 -5.25
N LEU A 83 -3.74 2.26 -5.85
CA LEU A 83 -3.47 1.34 -6.96
C LEU A 83 -2.38 0.35 -6.58
N LEU A 84 -2.72 -0.94 -6.52
CA LEU A 84 -1.77 -2.03 -6.32
C LEU A 84 -1.75 -2.91 -7.57
N ALA A 85 -0.57 -3.10 -8.17
CA ALA A 85 -0.41 -3.90 -9.38
C ALA A 85 0.72 -4.92 -9.22
N ALA A 86 0.36 -6.20 -9.17
CA ALA A 86 1.31 -7.32 -9.28
C ALA A 86 1.26 -7.88 -10.71
N GLU A 87 2.24 -7.54 -11.54
CA GLU A 87 2.25 -7.90 -12.97
C GLU A 87 3.36 -8.91 -13.29
N THR A 88 4.60 -8.57 -12.96
CA THR A 88 5.79 -9.39 -13.25
C THR A 88 6.37 -10.05 -12.02
N GLY A 89 6.00 -9.59 -10.83
CA GLY A 89 6.51 -10.12 -9.56
C GLY A 89 5.54 -9.91 -8.40
N PRO A 90 5.89 -10.42 -7.21
CA PRO A 90 4.98 -10.43 -6.08
C PRO A 90 4.85 -9.05 -5.42
N LEU A 91 3.64 -8.77 -4.95
CA LEU A 91 3.27 -7.65 -4.10
C LEU A 91 2.60 -8.21 -2.85
N LEU A 92 3.34 -8.20 -1.74
CA LEU A 92 2.92 -8.76 -0.47
C LEU A 92 2.72 -7.64 0.55
N ILE A 93 1.52 -7.52 1.09
CA ILE A 93 1.16 -6.52 2.11
C ILE A 93 0.71 -7.26 3.37
N GLY A 94 1.28 -6.87 4.50
CA GLY A 94 0.89 -7.33 5.83
C GLY A 94 -0.45 -6.76 6.29
N ASN A 95 -0.53 -6.48 7.58
CA ASN A 95 -1.77 -6.17 8.27
C ASN A 95 -1.80 -4.72 8.78
N GLY A 96 -2.98 -4.15 8.95
CA GLY A 96 -3.14 -2.89 9.70
C GLY A 96 -2.46 -1.67 9.07
N ASN A 97 -2.15 -1.70 7.77
CA ASN A 97 -1.53 -0.57 7.08
C ASN A 97 -2.58 0.48 6.67
N GLN A 98 -2.12 1.71 6.49
CA GLN A 98 -2.90 2.79 5.89
C GLN A 98 -2.26 3.26 4.58
N PHE A 99 -3.03 3.20 3.49
CA PHE A 99 -2.62 3.64 2.15
C PHE A 99 -3.49 4.82 1.69
N GLY A 100 -2.84 5.92 1.29
CA GLY A 100 -3.47 7.25 1.20
C GLY A 100 -3.78 7.80 2.61
N GLU A 101 -4.40 8.95 2.81
CA GLU A 101 -5.12 9.83 1.88
C GLU A 101 -4.20 10.49 0.83
N GLY A 102 -4.76 10.94 -0.29
CA GLY A 102 -4.01 11.53 -1.40
C GLY A 102 -3.47 10.52 -2.43
N GLY A 103 -3.96 9.28 -2.38
CA GLY A 103 -3.53 8.20 -3.26
C GLY A 103 -2.29 7.46 -2.77
N PHE A 104 -2.14 6.24 -3.27
CA PHE A 104 -0.97 5.39 -3.07
C PHE A 104 -0.79 4.50 -4.29
N THR A 105 0.43 4.27 -4.75
CA THR A 105 0.70 3.34 -5.85
C THR A 105 1.78 2.36 -5.47
N ALA A 106 1.58 1.08 -5.72
CA ALA A 106 2.66 0.09 -5.69
C ALA A 106 2.56 -0.80 -6.92
N LYS A 107 3.64 -0.90 -7.70
CA LYS A 107 3.68 -1.72 -8.92
C LYS A 107 4.91 -2.61 -8.95
N ALA A 108 4.66 -3.92 -8.89
CA ALA A 108 5.65 -4.95 -9.20
C ALA A 108 5.51 -5.32 -10.69
N ASN A 109 5.94 -4.42 -11.57
CA ASN A 109 5.68 -4.47 -13.02
C ASN A 109 6.92 -4.36 -13.92
N SER A 110 8.11 -4.56 -13.35
CA SER A 110 9.36 -4.66 -14.11
C SER A 110 10.06 -5.99 -13.83
N ALA A 111 11.02 -6.36 -14.67
CA ALA A 111 11.79 -7.58 -14.47
C ALA A 111 12.51 -7.56 -13.10
N GLY A 112 12.33 -8.61 -12.29
CA GLY A 112 12.89 -8.70 -10.94
C GLY A 112 12.21 -7.83 -9.88
N ALA A 113 11.11 -7.14 -10.21
CA ALA A 113 10.37 -6.37 -9.23
C ALA A 113 9.75 -7.28 -8.15
N ARG A 114 9.84 -6.84 -6.90
CA ARG A 114 9.24 -7.50 -5.74
C ARG A 114 8.99 -6.44 -4.68
N ILE A 115 7.74 -6.31 -4.25
CA ILE A 115 7.36 -5.34 -3.23
C ILE A 115 6.83 -6.09 -2.02
N VAL A 116 7.46 -5.85 -0.86
CA VAL A 116 6.99 -6.37 0.43
C VAL A 116 6.75 -5.20 1.37
N ILE A 117 5.57 -5.16 1.95
CA ILE A 117 5.14 -4.17 2.92
C ILE A 117 4.71 -4.93 4.17
N GLY A 118 5.31 -4.61 5.32
CA GLY A 118 5.03 -5.23 6.61
C GLY A 118 3.69 -4.78 7.21
N ASP A 119 3.61 -4.81 8.53
CA ASP A 119 2.40 -4.47 9.28
C ASP A 119 2.40 -3.02 9.77
N GLY A 120 1.24 -2.40 9.92
CA GLY A 120 1.07 -1.17 10.70
C GLY A 120 1.76 0.07 10.13
N GLY A 121 2.09 0.07 8.84
CA GLY A 121 2.73 1.20 8.16
C GLY A 121 1.75 2.27 7.70
N ARG A 122 2.29 3.45 7.36
CA ARG A 122 1.52 4.61 6.87
C ARG A 122 2.12 5.16 5.59
N TYR A 123 1.37 5.10 4.51
CA TYR A 123 1.81 5.50 3.16
C TYR A 123 0.85 6.56 2.62
N LEU A 124 1.10 7.80 2.98
CA LEU A 124 0.16 8.91 2.84
C LEU A 124 0.68 9.95 1.83
N GLY A 125 -0.22 10.71 1.22
CA GLY A 125 0.12 11.90 0.44
C GLY A 125 0.66 11.63 -0.97
N GLY A 126 0.28 10.52 -1.60
CA GLY A 126 0.66 10.23 -3.00
C GLY A 126 1.96 9.44 -3.14
N ALA A 127 2.34 8.65 -2.14
CA ALA A 127 3.51 7.78 -2.22
C ALA A 127 3.38 6.75 -3.35
N SER A 128 4.49 6.45 -4.03
CA SER A 128 4.56 5.44 -5.09
C SER A 128 5.75 4.49 -4.89
N VAL A 129 5.56 3.20 -5.10
CA VAL A 129 6.53 2.14 -4.75
C VAL A 129 6.79 1.22 -5.94
N PHE A 130 8.06 1.00 -6.26
CA PHE A 130 8.53 0.26 -7.43
C PHE A 130 9.78 -0.58 -7.14
N GLY A 131 10.12 -1.44 -8.11
CA GLY A 131 11.36 -2.21 -8.11
C GLY A 131 11.38 -3.29 -7.02
N GLN A 132 12.58 -3.62 -6.54
CA GLN A 132 12.78 -4.53 -5.43
C GLN A 132 12.76 -3.74 -4.11
N THR A 133 11.58 -3.57 -3.52
CA THR A 133 11.37 -2.73 -2.35
C THR A 133 10.86 -3.54 -1.15
N GLU A 134 11.45 -3.29 0.01
CA GLU A 134 11.02 -3.85 1.30
C GLU A 134 10.73 -2.72 2.28
N LEU A 135 9.47 -2.60 2.71
CA LEU A 135 9.02 -1.65 3.71
C LEU A 135 8.65 -2.45 4.96
N GLY A 136 9.51 -2.48 5.97
CA GLY A 136 9.27 -3.24 7.19
C GLY A 136 8.06 -2.75 8.00
N SER A 137 7.68 -3.52 9.02
CA SER A 137 6.54 -3.16 9.88
C SER A 137 6.75 -1.81 10.58
N GLY A 138 5.70 -1.00 10.61
CA GLY A 138 5.66 0.34 11.20
C GLY A 138 6.23 1.45 10.31
N THR A 139 6.81 1.12 9.14
CA THR A 139 7.46 2.11 8.28
C THR A 139 6.47 3.16 7.76
N GLN A 140 6.99 4.34 7.44
CA GLN A 140 6.17 5.44 6.95
C GLN A 140 6.76 6.08 5.71
N VAL A 141 5.92 6.35 4.72
CA VAL A 141 6.22 7.20 3.56
C VAL A 141 5.17 8.30 3.51
N LEU A 142 5.59 9.52 3.82
CA LEU A 142 4.70 10.65 4.10
C LEU A 142 4.92 11.77 3.08
N GLY A 143 4.08 11.79 2.05
CA GLY A 143 4.07 12.75 0.96
C GLY A 143 4.35 12.12 -0.40
N ALA A 144 4.44 12.97 -1.43
CA ALA A 144 4.57 12.56 -2.83
C ALA A 144 5.99 12.06 -3.13
N ILE A 145 6.30 10.85 -2.66
CA ILE A 145 7.62 10.24 -2.73
C ILE A 145 7.55 9.00 -3.61
N THR A 146 8.42 8.93 -4.62
CA THR A 146 8.71 7.71 -5.38
C THR A 146 9.78 6.92 -4.67
N VAL A 147 9.44 5.70 -4.24
CA VAL A 147 10.32 4.74 -3.59
C VAL A 147 10.65 3.64 -4.59
N ASP A 148 11.91 3.50 -4.96
CA ASP A 148 12.35 2.60 -6.04
C ASP A 148 13.57 1.79 -5.61
N GLY A 149 13.35 0.50 -5.36
CA GLY A 149 14.42 -0.41 -4.97
C GLY A 149 14.96 -0.18 -3.55
N CYS A 150 14.14 0.30 -2.61
CA CYS A 150 14.59 0.70 -1.27
C CYS A 150 14.31 -0.38 -0.21
N SER A 151 15.06 -0.36 0.88
CA SER A 151 14.81 -1.14 2.10
C SER A 151 14.63 -0.19 3.29
N LEU A 152 13.41 -0.08 3.80
CA LEU A 152 13.11 0.66 5.03
C LEU A 152 12.96 -0.32 6.19
N ALA A 153 13.82 -0.21 7.20
CA ALA A 153 13.81 -1.13 8.33
C ALA A 153 12.53 -0.99 9.17
N GLY A 154 11.94 -2.14 9.50
CA GLY A 154 10.80 -2.20 10.41
C GLY A 154 11.22 -1.93 11.86
N GLY A 155 10.27 -1.49 12.67
CA GLY A 155 10.50 -1.18 14.08
C GLY A 155 9.19 -1.09 14.83
N ALA A 156 9.23 -0.43 15.99
CA ALA A 156 8.01 -0.14 16.74
C ALA A 156 7.07 0.78 15.95
N ALA A 157 5.80 0.77 16.33
CA ALA A 157 4.79 1.64 15.73
C ALA A 157 5.15 3.12 15.89
N PHE A 158 4.62 3.99 15.02
CA PHE A 158 4.86 5.44 15.11
C PHE A 158 4.41 6.08 16.44
N SER A 159 3.55 5.39 17.20
CA SER A 159 3.07 5.77 18.52
C SER A 159 3.97 5.33 19.69
N ASP A 160 5.04 4.57 19.43
CA ASP A 160 5.96 4.14 20.49
C ASP A 160 6.57 5.37 21.18
N PRO A 161 6.64 5.39 22.53
CA PRO A 161 7.17 6.52 23.27
C PRO A 161 8.67 6.77 23.00
N ASP A 162 9.46 5.75 22.65
CA ASP A 162 10.84 5.93 22.23
C ASP A 162 10.91 6.13 20.70
N PRO A 163 11.15 7.36 20.22
CA PRO A 163 11.20 7.66 18.80
C PRO A 163 12.24 6.84 18.04
N ASP A 164 13.38 6.49 18.67
CA ASP A 164 14.46 5.80 17.98
C ASP A 164 14.23 4.29 17.85
N ARG A 165 13.21 3.75 18.53
CA ARG A 165 12.77 2.34 18.35
C ARG A 165 11.76 2.19 17.22
N ARG A 166 11.18 3.30 16.75
CA ARG A 166 10.18 3.32 15.68
C ARG A 166 10.80 2.88 14.35
N ALA A 167 9.97 2.45 13.42
CA ALA A 167 10.44 2.09 12.08
C ALA A 167 11.02 3.29 11.29
N ALA A 168 11.66 2.98 10.16
CA ALA A 168 12.21 3.95 9.23
C ALA A 168 11.11 4.83 8.57
N VAL A 169 11.44 6.09 8.30
CA VAL A 169 10.51 7.09 7.74
C VAL A 169 11.13 7.84 6.56
N LEU A 170 10.37 7.98 5.47
CA LEU A 170 10.61 8.96 4.42
C LEU A 170 9.51 10.03 4.48
N LYS A 171 9.89 11.31 4.45
CA LYS A 171 8.93 12.43 4.53
C LYS A 171 9.29 13.55 3.56
N GLY A 172 8.28 14.13 2.90
CA GLY A 172 8.44 15.24 1.96
C GLY A 172 8.00 14.87 0.55
N SER A 173 8.78 15.23 -0.46
CA SER A 173 8.41 14.99 -1.88
C SER A 173 9.62 14.72 -2.76
N GLY A 174 9.50 13.83 -3.75
CA GLY A 174 10.56 13.54 -4.70
C GLY A 174 10.86 12.06 -4.85
N THR A 175 12.13 11.65 -4.87
CA THR A 175 12.54 10.28 -5.20
C THR A 175 13.59 9.74 -4.24
N ALA A 176 13.29 8.58 -3.66
CA ALA A 176 14.22 7.72 -2.93
C ALA A 176 14.49 6.48 -3.79
N ARG A 177 15.76 6.27 -4.15
CA ARG A 177 16.16 5.13 -4.98
C ARG A 177 17.33 4.38 -4.36
N ARG A 178 17.18 3.07 -4.22
CA ARG A 178 18.24 2.17 -3.68
C ARG A 178 18.78 2.59 -2.32
N LEU A 179 17.91 3.12 -1.46
CA LEU A 179 18.28 3.49 -0.09
C LEU A 179 18.03 2.33 0.87
N VAL A 180 18.91 2.20 1.85
CA VAL A 180 18.72 1.34 3.03
C VAL A 180 18.63 2.25 4.24
N VAL A 181 17.46 2.37 4.85
CA VAL A 181 17.20 3.27 5.98
C VAL A 181 16.94 2.43 7.22
N GLY A 182 17.71 2.68 8.28
CA GLY A 182 17.67 1.92 9.52
C GLY A 182 16.50 2.26 10.44
N VAL A 183 16.32 1.42 11.46
CA VAL A 183 15.34 1.64 12.53
C VAL A 183 15.60 2.98 13.19
N GLY A 184 14.55 3.70 13.53
CA GLY A 184 14.63 5.00 14.19
C GLY A 184 15.12 6.11 13.28
N GLN A 185 15.35 5.88 11.98
CA GLN A 185 15.84 6.91 11.06
C GLN A 185 14.72 7.55 10.25
N VAL A 186 14.86 8.85 10.02
CA VAL A 186 14.00 9.66 9.16
C VAL A 186 14.86 10.36 8.12
N ILE A 187 14.47 10.27 6.85
CA ILE A 187 14.94 11.19 5.80
C ILE A 187 13.78 12.13 5.47
N ALA A 188 13.97 13.41 5.75
CA ALA A 188 13.00 14.47 5.46
C ALA A 188 13.59 15.43 4.43
N GLY A 189 12.97 15.56 3.26
CA GLY A 189 13.53 16.39 2.19
C GLY A 189 12.63 16.58 0.98
N SER A 190 13.13 17.37 0.03
CA SER A 190 12.52 17.58 -1.28
C SER A 190 13.49 17.23 -2.40
N GLY A 191 13.00 16.65 -3.49
CA GLY A 191 13.82 16.23 -4.62
C GLY A 191 14.46 14.85 -4.40
N THR A 192 15.78 14.75 -4.48
CA THR A 192 16.48 13.46 -4.35
C THR A 192 16.76 13.17 -2.88
N PHE A 193 16.25 12.05 -2.37
CA PHE A 193 16.52 11.59 -1.02
C PHE A 193 17.90 10.93 -0.98
N ARG A 194 18.70 11.25 0.04
CA ARG A 194 20.03 10.67 0.24
C ARG A 194 20.17 10.13 1.65
N LEU A 195 20.95 9.07 1.80
CA LEU A 195 21.19 8.46 3.10
C LEU A 195 21.92 9.41 4.06
N GLU A 196 22.76 10.31 3.55
CA GLU A 196 23.45 11.35 4.33
C GLU A 196 22.50 12.31 5.06
N ASP A 197 21.27 12.46 4.57
CA ASP A 197 20.24 13.29 5.17
C ASP A 197 19.49 12.58 6.31
N ALA A 198 19.78 11.30 6.56
CA ALA A 198 19.13 10.54 7.61
C ALA A 198 19.45 11.13 9.00
N LYS A 199 18.39 11.37 9.78
CA LYS A 199 18.46 11.79 11.18
C LYS A 199 17.72 10.77 12.05
N PRO A 200 18.14 10.58 13.32
CA PRO A 200 17.33 9.82 14.27
C PRO A 200 15.97 10.51 14.46
N GLN A 201 14.91 9.73 14.72
CA GLN A 201 13.58 10.25 14.96
C GLN A 201 13.57 11.20 16.17
N SER A 202 14.44 10.96 17.16
CA SER A 202 14.62 11.85 18.32
C SER A 202 15.02 13.28 17.96
N PHE A 203 15.59 13.50 16.76
CA PHE A 203 15.84 14.84 16.22
C PHE A 203 14.54 15.62 15.96
N PHE A 204 13.47 14.94 15.58
CA PHE A 204 12.15 15.53 15.28
C PHE A 204 11.17 15.38 16.44
N HIS A 205 11.37 14.38 17.31
CA HIS A 205 10.50 14.03 18.42
C HIS A 205 11.34 13.79 19.66
N PRO A 206 11.61 14.80 20.50
CA PRO A 206 12.45 14.62 21.68
C PRO A 206 11.96 13.48 22.57
N LYS A 207 12.89 12.71 23.14
CA LYS A 207 12.56 11.66 24.12
C LYS A 207 11.92 12.29 25.35
N ALA A 208 10.95 11.60 25.94
CA ALA A 208 10.46 11.97 27.25
C ALA A 208 11.63 12.00 28.24
N ALA A 209 11.68 13.02 29.09
CA ALA A 209 12.65 13.06 30.18
C ALA A 209 12.42 11.84 31.11
N PRO A 210 13.50 11.23 31.64
CA PRO A 210 13.40 10.13 32.59
C PRO A 210 12.67 10.53 33.87
#